data_AF-A0A7S0KPS2-F1
#
_entry.id   AF-A0A7S0KPS2-F1
#
_cell.length_a   1.000
_cell.length_b   1.000
_cell.length_c   1.000
_cell.angle_alpha   90.00
_cell.angle_beta   90.00
_cell.angle_gamma   90.00
#
_symmetry.space_group_name_H-M   'P 1'
#
loop_
_entity.id
_entity.type
_entity.pdbx_description
1 polymer ?
#
loop_
_entity_poly.entity_id
_entity_poly.type
_entity_poly.pdbx_seq_one_letter_code
_entity_poly.pdbx_strand_id
1 'polypeptide(L)'
;ESDMGSAAEANKDKAAAVVSAIASQSAALDEPLEVPGGTPFGQVCDAAAAVELGATKIQMIFADGADVPEDAAGSALEAFHMNVITFIAYCQSAMGTQGKTFDAGLRDAAKVLCKSAGRLVATATESAEPSGSLRAVLGECWEAVKDIKKLPKDGRVAISKALMRSATFIKDTSTELSELGEGAQDEGGNPENPDEDDLRFHDEDFTAEEMRVARACAEFASASFEFVRKIVAPIVRGSASDVDALERALDSSKKFQVCLEDVGAGVYPPQD
;
A
#
# COMPACT_ATOMS: atom_id res chain seq x y z
N GLU A 1 -19.48 11.11 -50.11
CA GLU A 1 -19.86 10.63 -48.77
C GLU A 1 -18.73 11.03 -47.84
N SER A 2 -19.03 11.86 -46.86
CA SER A 2 -18.07 12.34 -45.88
C SER A 2 -17.63 11.19 -44.99
N ASP A 3 -16.32 11.13 -44.77
CA ASP A 3 -15.62 10.28 -43.81
C ASP A 3 -16.24 10.44 -42.41
N MET A 4 -17.29 9.67 -42.09
CA MET A 4 -17.80 9.56 -40.73
C MET A 4 -16.94 8.52 -40.03
N GLY A 5 -15.97 8.98 -39.23
CA GLY A 5 -15.21 8.11 -38.34
C GLY A 5 -16.16 7.27 -37.49
N SER A 6 -15.80 6.01 -37.21
CA SER A 6 -16.64 5.13 -36.38
C SER A 6 -16.84 5.73 -34.99
N ALA A 7 -17.99 5.46 -34.36
CA ALA A 7 -18.26 5.94 -33.00
C ALA A 7 -17.20 5.46 -32.01
N ALA A 8 -16.61 4.29 -32.26
CA ALA A 8 -15.46 3.77 -31.53
C ALA A 8 -14.25 4.73 -31.51
N GLU A 9 -13.88 5.36 -32.64
CA GLU A 9 -12.74 6.28 -32.68
C GLU A 9 -13.05 7.59 -31.92
N ALA A 10 -14.26 8.12 -32.09
CA ALA A 10 -14.71 9.30 -31.34
C ALA A 10 -14.76 9.05 -29.81
N ASN A 11 -15.20 7.85 -29.40
CA ASN A 11 -15.24 7.44 -27.99
C ASN A 11 -13.83 7.26 -27.42
N LYS A 12 -12.88 6.75 -28.22
CA LYS A 12 -11.47 6.62 -27.85
C LYS A 12 -10.81 7.98 -27.61
N ASP A 13 -11.09 8.98 -28.44
CA ASP A 13 -10.59 10.34 -28.24
C ASP A 13 -11.12 10.99 -26.94
N LYS A 14 -12.42 10.84 -26.68
CA LYS A 14 -13.05 11.31 -25.43
C LYS A 14 -12.44 10.60 -24.21
N ALA A 15 -12.25 9.29 -24.30
CA ALA A 15 -11.62 8.50 -23.26
C ALA A 15 -10.17 8.92 -23.01
N ALA A 16 -9.39 9.19 -24.06
CA ALA A 16 -8.02 9.68 -23.93
C ALA A 16 -7.95 11.01 -23.16
N ALA A 17 -8.91 11.93 -23.42
CA ALA A 17 -9.02 13.17 -22.66
C ALA A 17 -9.33 12.93 -21.18
N VAL A 18 -10.26 12.01 -20.86
CA VAL A 18 -10.58 11.62 -19.48
C VAL A 18 -9.38 10.98 -18.78
N VAL A 19 -8.68 10.05 -19.43
CA VAL A 19 -7.51 9.39 -18.87
C VAL A 19 -6.39 10.40 -18.57
N SER A 20 -6.14 11.32 -19.51
CA SER A 20 -5.17 12.41 -19.32
C SER A 20 -5.56 13.32 -18.15
N ALA A 21 -6.84 13.68 -18.05
CA ALA A 21 -7.35 14.51 -16.96
C ALA A 21 -7.19 13.81 -15.59
N ILE A 22 -7.57 12.53 -15.47
CA ILE A 22 -7.39 11.74 -14.25
C ILE A 22 -5.91 11.70 -13.85
N ALA A 23 -5.02 11.43 -14.80
CA ALA A 23 -3.59 11.37 -14.54
C ALA A 23 -3.06 12.72 -14.03
N SER A 24 -3.40 13.82 -14.72
CA SER A 24 -3.01 15.17 -14.33
C SER A 24 -3.54 15.56 -12.94
N GLN A 25 -4.80 15.27 -12.65
CA GLN A 25 -5.42 15.60 -11.36
C GLN A 25 -4.88 14.74 -10.22
N SER A 26 -4.52 13.48 -10.50
CA SER A 26 -3.91 12.60 -9.49
C SER A 26 -2.53 13.08 -9.04
N ALA A 27 -1.81 13.85 -9.87
CA ALA A 27 -0.55 14.48 -9.48
C ALA A 27 -0.74 15.50 -8.35
N ALA A 28 -1.92 16.11 -8.25
CA ALA A 28 -2.22 17.04 -7.17
C ALA A 28 -2.24 16.36 -5.78
N LEU A 29 -2.32 15.02 -5.71
CA LEU A 29 -2.23 14.28 -4.45
C LEU A 29 -0.83 14.32 -3.83
N ASP A 30 0.21 14.69 -4.59
CA ASP A 30 1.59 14.78 -4.09
C ASP A 30 1.80 15.93 -3.11
N GLU A 31 1.08 17.03 -3.31
CA GLU A 31 1.10 18.22 -2.47
C GLU A 31 -0.27 18.40 -1.80
N PRO A 32 -0.49 17.76 -0.63
CA PRO A 32 -1.78 17.84 0.05
C PRO A 32 -2.07 19.27 0.51
N LEU A 33 -3.34 19.67 0.38
CA LEU A 33 -3.81 20.96 0.83
C LEU A 33 -4.12 20.90 2.32
N GLU A 34 -3.56 21.82 3.11
CA GLU A 34 -3.96 21.97 4.50
C GLU A 34 -5.34 22.63 4.57
N VAL A 35 -6.38 21.80 4.70
CA VAL A 35 -7.76 22.25 4.88
C VAL A 35 -8.17 22.05 6.35
N PRO A 36 -8.38 23.13 7.13
CA PRO A 36 -8.83 23.01 8.51
C PRO A 36 -10.15 22.24 8.62
N GLY A 37 -10.16 21.17 9.44
CA GLY A 37 -11.34 20.32 9.59
C GLY A 37 -11.71 19.54 8.34
N GLY A 38 -10.71 19.23 7.50
CA GLY A 38 -10.79 18.56 6.21
C GLY A 38 -11.73 17.35 6.12
N THR A 39 -11.90 16.84 4.90
CA THR A 39 -12.93 15.84 4.59
C THR A 39 -12.84 14.61 5.52
N PRO A 40 -13.93 14.24 6.23
CA PRO A 40 -13.95 13.05 7.06
C PRO A 40 -13.66 11.80 6.23
N PHE A 41 -12.88 10.86 6.78
CA PHE A 41 -12.48 9.65 6.06
C PHE A 41 -13.67 8.79 5.58
N GLY A 42 -14.82 8.87 6.26
CA GLY A 42 -16.07 8.25 5.79
C GLY A 42 -16.50 8.76 4.40
N GLN A 43 -16.42 10.07 4.16
CA GLN A 43 -16.75 10.65 2.85
C GLN A 43 -15.75 10.26 1.77
N VAL A 44 -14.48 10.08 2.12
CA VAL A 44 -13.47 9.51 1.20
C VAL A 44 -13.88 8.10 0.78
N CYS A 45 -14.34 7.27 1.72
CA CYS A 45 -14.84 5.92 1.42
C CYS A 45 -16.10 5.93 0.55
N ASP A 46 -17.03 6.86 0.80
CA ASP A 46 -18.25 7.01 0.01
C ASP A 46 -17.94 7.44 -1.42
N ALA A 47 -17.00 8.39 -1.60
CA ALA A 47 -16.54 8.80 -2.93
C ALA A 47 -15.81 7.67 -3.66
N ALA A 48 -14.99 6.86 -2.96
CA ALA A 48 -14.37 5.68 -3.55
C ALA A 48 -15.43 4.64 -3.99
N ALA A 49 -16.51 4.46 -3.23
CA ALA A 49 -17.63 3.62 -3.62
C ALA A 49 -18.39 4.17 -4.85
N ALA A 50 -18.48 5.49 -5.00
CA ALA A 50 -19.03 6.10 -6.21
C ALA A 50 -18.16 5.82 -7.45
N VAL A 51 -16.84 5.81 -7.31
CA VAL A 51 -15.91 5.36 -8.36
C VAL A 51 -16.13 3.86 -8.67
N GLU A 52 -16.28 3.00 -7.66
CA GLU A 52 -16.59 1.57 -7.82
C GLU A 52 -17.84 1.31 -8.67
N LEU A 53 -18.93 2.05 -8.37
CA LEU A 53 -20.19 1.96 -9.11
C LEU A 53 -20.06 2.52 -10.52
N GLY A 54 -19.35 3.65 -10.68
CA GLY A 54 -19.08 4.23 -11.98
C GLY A 54 -18.25 3.31 -12.88
N ALA A 55 -17.24 2.65 -12.32
CA ALA A 55 -16.42 1.65 -13.02
C ALA A 55 -17.27 0.48 -13.52
N THR A 56 -18.21 0.02 -12.70
CA THR A 56 -19.17 -1.03 -13.09
C THR A 56 -20.03 -0.57 -14.28
N LYS A 57 -20.51 0.67 -14.28
CA LYS A 57 -21.28 1.23 -15.40
C LYS A 57 -20.46 1.34 -16.69
N ILE A 58 -19.21 1.79 -16.60
CA ILE A 58 -18.28 1.82 -17.74
C ILE A 58 -18.13 0.41 -18.33
N GLN A 59 -17.86 -0.59 -17.49
CA GLN A 59 -17.74 -1.96 -17.96
C GLN A 59 -19.02 -2.46 -18.63
N MET A 60 -20.20 -2.16 -18.09
CA MET A 60 -21.48 -2.60 -18.66
C MET A 60 -21.77 -1.95 -20.02
N ILE A 61 -21.48 -0.66 -20.17
CA ILE A 61 -21.75 0.09 -21.41
C ILE A 61 -20.84 -0.38 -22.54
N PHE A 62 -19.57 -0.64 -22.23
CA PHE A 62 -18.56 -1.05 -23.20
C PHE A 62 -18.32 -2.58 -23.22
N ALA A 63 -19.25 -3.37 -22.66
CA ALA A 63 -19.11 -4.82 -22.56
C ALA A 63 -18.96 -5.48 -23.94
N ASP A 64 -19.64 -4.93 -24.94
CA ASP A 64 -19.66 -5.42 -26.32
C ASP A 64 -18.70 -4.64 -27.24
N GLY A 65 -17.82 -3.79 -26.68
CA GLY A 65 -16.84 -2.99 -27.43
C GLY A 65 -17.13 -1.48 -27.45
N ALA A 66 -16.27 -0.71 -28.14
CA ALA A 66 -16.29 0.75 -28.13
C ALA A 66 -17.31 1.42 -29.05
N ASP A 67 -18.01 0.67 -29.91
CA ASP A 67 -18.99 1.21 -30.88
C ASP A 67 -20.36 1.54 -30.24
N VAL A 68 -20.30 2.17 -29.06
CA VAL A 68 -21.44 2.66 -28.29
C VAL A 68 -21.86 4.02 -28.87
N PRO A 69 -23.18 4.35 -28.91
CA PRO A 69 -23.64 5.68 -29.27
C PRO A 69 -22.89 6.77 -28.52
N GLU A 70 -22.38 7.76 -29.26
CA GLU A 70 -21.47 8.78 -28.76
C GLU A 70 -22.01 9.62 -27.60
N ASP A 71 -23.33 9.82 -27.55
CA ASP A 71 -24.04 10.52 -26.49
C ASP A 71 -24.07 9.70 -25.19
N ALA A 72 -24.37 8.40 -25.30
CA ALA A 72 -24.35 7.47 -24.18
C ALA A 72 -22.93 7.27 -23.63
N ALA A 73 -21.95 7.05 -24.51
CA ALA A 73 -20.55 6.92 -24.16
C ALA A 73 -20.01 8.21 -23.52
N GLY A 74 -20.26 9.37 -24.13
CA GLY A 74 -19.84 10.67 -23.61
C GLY A 74 -20.40 10.94 -22.20
N SER A 75 -21.71 10.74 -22.02
CA SER A 75 -22.34 10.94 -20.72
C SER A 75 -21.80 10.01 -19.63
N ALA A 76 -21.54 8.75 -19.96
CA ALA A 76 -20.98 7.78 -19.03
C ALA A 76 -19.54 8.10 -18.63
N LEU A 77 -18.70 8.47 -19.61
CA LEU A 77 -17.31 8.86 -19.39
C LEU A 77 -17.21 10.13 -18.54
N GLU A 78 -18.04 11.14 -18.81
CA GLU A 78 -18.09 12.38 -18.04
C GLU A 78 -18.56 12.13 -16.60
N ALA A 79 -19.64 11.35 -16.41
CA ALA A 79 -20.12 10.99 -15.09
C ALA A 79 -19.07 10.20 -14.29
N PHE A 80 -18.35 9.29 -14.94
CA PHE A 80 -17.28 8.53 -14.30
C PHE A 80 -16.09 9.43 -13.93
N HIS A 81 -15.68 10.32 -14.83
CA HIS A 81 -14.63 11.30 -14.56
C HIS A 81 -14.97 12.18 -13.36
N MET A 82 -16.22 12.65 -13.26
CA MET A 82 -16.70 13.44 -12.13
C MET A 82 -16.62 12.69 -10.80
N ASN A 83 -16.93 11.38 -10.77
CA ASN A 83 -16.75 10.56 -9.58
C ASN A 83 -15.27 10.49 -9.16
N VAL A 84 -14.36 10.30 -10.11
CA VAL A 84 -12.91 10.22 -9.84
C VAL A 84 -12.37 11.57 -9.36
N ILE A 85 -12.75 12.68 -9.97
CA ILE A 85 -12.35 14.03 -9.51
C ILE A 85 -12.85 14.31 -8.10
N THR A 86 -14.10 13.98 -7.83
CA THR A 86 -14.70 14.18 -6.50
C THR A 86 -13.92 13.39 -5.44
N PHE A 87 -13.59 12.14 -5.76
CA PHE A 87 -12.73 11.30 -4.91
C PHE A 87 -11.34 11.92 -4.68
N ILE A 88 -10.66 12.40 -5.73
CA ILE A 88 -9.35 13.07 -5.60
C ILE A 88 -9.46 14.30 -4.70
N ALA A 89 -10.48 15.14 -4.90
CA ALA A 89 -10.69 16.34 -4.10
C ALA A 89 -10.93 16.01 -2.62
N TYR A 90 -11.69 14.96 -2.33
CA TYR A 90 -11.91 14.49 -0.97
C TYR A 90 -10.63 13.93 -0.34
N CYS A 91 -9.82 13.20 -1.10
CA CYS A 91 -8.49 12.77 -0.64
C CYS A 91 -7.60 13.97 -0.30
N GLN A 92 -7.49 14.96 -1.19
CA GLN A 92 -6.70 16.17 -0.94
C GLN A 92 -7.14 16.90 0.33
N SER A 93 -8.45 17.09 0.49
CA SER A 93 -9.04 17.75 1.66
C SER A 93 -8.85 16.95 2.96
N ALA A 94 -8.82 15.61 2.89
CA ALA A 94 -8.62 14.77 4.07
C ALA A 94 -7.16 14.73 4.57
N MET A 95 -6.20 15.05 3.69
CA MET A 95 -4.76 15.07 4.00
C MET A 95 -4.31 16.40 4.64
N GLY A 96 -3.05 16.47 5.07
CA GLY A 96 -2.39 17.71 5.54
C GLY A 96 -2.58 17.99 7.04
N THR A 97 -3.64 17.47 7.67
CA THR A 97 -3.93 17.71 9.10
C THR A 97 -3.81 16.47 9.98
N GLN A 98 -3.66 15.29 9.38
CA GLN A 98 -3.66 13.99 10.06
C GLN A 98 -2.26 13.39 10.20
N GLY A 99 -1.22 14.11 9.81
CA GLY A 99 0.17 13.65 9.87
C GLY A 99 0.60 12.85 8.65
N LYS A 100 1.90 12.92 8.37
CA LYS A 100 2.53 12.38 7.15
C LYS A 100 2.31 10.87 6.94
N THR A 101 2.14 10.09 8.00
CA THR A 101 1.93 8.64 7.91
C THR A 101 0.55 8.31 7.35
N PHE A 102 -0.48 9.06 7.75
CA PHE A 102 -1.81 8.94 7.17
C PHE A 102 -1.82 9.46 5.74
N ASP A 103 -1.25 10.63 5.51
CA ASP A 103 -1.21 11.27 4.19
C ASP A 103 -0.54 10.38 3.14
N ALA A 104 0.60 9.78 3.46
CA ALA A 104 1.28 8.84 2.56
C ALA A 104 0.39 7.65 2.22
N GLY A 105 -0.22 7.01 3.22
CA GLY A 105 -1.09 5.84 3.00
C GLY A 105 -2.32 6.15 2.15
N LEU A 106 -2.95 7.30 2.37
CA LEU A 106 -4.09 7.74 1.57
C LEU A 106 -3.67 8.14 0.15
N ARG A 107 -2.58 8.90 0.00
CA ARG A 107 -2.02 9.29 -1.30
C ARG A 107 -1.73 8.08 -2.17
N ASP A 108 -1.02 7.10 -1.63
CA ASP A 108 -0.59 5.92 -2.38
C ASP A 108 -1.80 5.10 -2.85
N ALA A 109 -2.74 4.83 -1.95
CA ALA A 109 -3.97 4.10 -2.30
C ALA A 109 -4.84 4.85 -3.31
N ALA A 110 -4.98 6.17 -3.16
CA ALA A 110 -5.73 7.00 -4.09
C ALA A 110 -5.09 7.01 -5.49
N LYS A 111 -3.77 7.09 -5.58
CA LYS A 111 -3.05 6.99 -6.86
C LYS A 111 -3.25 5.65 -7.55
N VAL A 112 -3.27 4.56 -6.79
CA VAL A 112 -3.59 3.22 -7.34
C VAL A 112 -5.00 3.21 -7.92
N LEU A 113 -6.01 3.71 -7.19
CA LEU A 113 -7.38 3.78 -7.71
C LEU A 113 -7.49 4.65 -8.97
N CYS A 114 -6.85 5.83 -8.99
CA CYS A 114 -6.83 6.70 -10.18
C CYS A 114 -6.19 6.02 -11.39
N LYS A 115 -5.08 5.30 -11.18
CA LYS A 115 -4.41 4.54 -12.25
C LYS A 115 -5.30 3.42 -12.77
N SER A 116 -5.93 2.63 -11.90
CA SER A 116 -6.86 1.57 -12.29
C SER A 116 -8.08 2.12 -13.01
N ALA A 117 -8.64 3.24 -12.56
CA ALA A 117 -9.77 3.92 -13.21
C ALA A 117 -9.42 4.43 -14.62
N GLY A 118 -8.27 5.08 -14.78
CA GLY A 118 -7.78 5.51 -16.10
C GLY A 118 -7.54 4.31 -17.03
N ARG A 119 -6.95 3.23 -16.52
CA ARG A 119 -6.74 2.01 -17.31
C ARG A 119 -8.06 1.36 -17.72
N LEU A 120 -9.08 1.38 -16.85
CA LEU A 120 -10.42 0.86 -17.17
C LEU A 120 -11.01 1.60 -18.36
N VAL A 121 -10.97 2.94 -18.33
CA VAL A 121 -11.47 3.78 -19.42
C VAL A 121 -10.72 3.50 -20.72
N ALA A 122 -9.38 3.46 -20.67
CA ALA A 122 -8.56 3.17 -21.85
C ALA A 122 -8.88 1.79 -22.45
N THR A 123 -8.99 0.75 -21.61
CA THR A 123 -9.32 -0.62 -22.05
C THR A 123 -10.74 -0.73 -22.59
N ALA A 124 -11.71 -0.02 -22.00
CA ALA A 124 -13.10 -0.04 -22.43
C ALA A 124 -13.29 0.55 -23.83
N THR A 125 -12.47 1.52 -24.22
CA THR A 125 -12.61 2.25 -25.49
C THR A 125 -11.48 1.96 -26.49
N GLU A 126 -10.70 0.89 -26.28
CA GLU A 126 -9.53 0.61 -27.09
C GLU A 126 -9.88 0.20 -28.53
N SER A 127 -10.96 -0.57 -28.69
CA SER A 127 -11.39 -1.13 -29.96
C SER A 127 -12.90 -1.28 -30.06
N ALA A 128 -13.42 -1.34 -31.28
CA ALA A 128 -14.84 -1.62 -31.52
C ALA A 128 -15.26 -3.03 -31.06
N GLU A 129 -14.31 -3.94 -30.89
CA GLU A 129 -14.56 -5.30 -30.42
C GLU A 129 -14.50 -5.39 -28.88
N PRO A 130 -15.19 -6.38 -28.28
CA PRO A 130 -15.13 -6.64 -26.84
C PRO A 130 -13.70 -6.90 -26.35
N SER A 131 -13.29 -6.21 -25.30
CA SER A 131 -11.98 -6.44 -24.67
C SER A 131 -12.04 -7.59 -23.66
N GLY A 132 -11.20 -8.63 -23.87
CA GLY A 132 -11.07 -9.74 -22.94
C GLY A 132 -10.46 -9.37 -21.58
N SER A 133 -9.79 -8.21 -21.48
CA SER A 133 -9.17 -7.74 -20.24
C SER A 133 -10.08 -6.83 -19.41
N LEU A 134 -11.19 -6.35 -19.97
CA LEU A 134 -12.07 -5.35 -19.34
C LEU A 134 -12.54 -5.77 -17.93
N ARG A 135 -12.91 -7.04 -17.78
CA ARG A 135 -13.33 -7.60 -16.48
C ARG A 135 -12.19 -7.64 -15.45
N ALA A 136 -10.98 -7.96 -15.89
CA ALA A 136 -9.81 -7.97 -15.02
C ALA A 136 -9.47 -6.55 -14.53
N VAL A 137 -9.52 -5.57 -15.43
CA VAL A 137 -9.28 -4.15 -15.07
C VAL A 137 -10.36 -3.59 -14.14
N LEU A 138 -11.62 -4.01 -14.29
CA LEU A 138 -12.69 -3.69 -13.33
C LEU A 138 -12.36 -4.26 -11.94
N GLY A 139 -11.89 -5.51 -11.87
CA GLY A 139 -11.48 -6.15 -10.62
C GLY A 139 -10.39 -5.38 -9.87
N GLU A 140 -9.44 -4.78 -10.60
CA GLU A 140 -8.42 -3.93 -9.97
C GLU A 140 -9.00 -2.64 -9.37
N CYS A 141 -10.00 -2.02 -10.03
CA CYS A 141 -10.69 -0.88 -9.45
C CYS A 141 -11.38 -1.25 -8.13
N TRP A 142 -12.03 -2.43 -8.09
CA TRP A 142 -12.70 -2.92 -6.89
C TRP A 142 -11.71 -3.21 -5.75
N GLU A 143 -10.59 -3.87 -6.04
CA GLU A 143 -9.57 -4.12 -5.01
C GLU A 143 -8.93 -2.80 -4.52
N ALA A 144 -8.68 -1.84 -5.41
CA ALA A 144 -8.19 -0.51 -4.99
C ALA A 144 -9.18 0.22 -4.06
N VAL A 145 -10.48 0.17 -4.35
CA VAL A 145 -11.52 0.75 -3.47
C VAL A 145 -11.57 0.03 -2.12
N LYS A 146 -11.45 -1.31 -2.12
CA LYS A 146 -11.41 -2.13 -0.91
C LYS A 146 -10.18 -1.80 -0.06
N ASP A 147 -9.04 -1.54 -0.66
CA ASP A 147 -7.82 -1.17 0.06
C ASP A 147 -7.94 0.22 0.69
N ILE A 148 -8.56 1.19 0.00
CA ILE A 148 -8.93 2.48 0.59
C ILE A 148 -9.82 2.25 1.84
N LYS A 149 -10.85 1.41 1.74
CA LYS A 149 -11.75 1.11 2.87
C LYS A 149 -11.05 0.45 4.07
N LYS A 150 -9.88 -0.16 3.89
CA LYS A 150 -9.07 -0.79 4.97
C LYS A 150 -8.08 0.18 5.63
N LEU A 151 -7.86 1.36 5.04
CA LEU A 151 -6.91 2.33 5.58
C LEU A 151 -7.29 2.76 7.00
N PRO A 152 -6.31 3.23 7.79
CA PRO A 152 -6.58 3.91 9.05
C PRO A 152 -7.60 5.04 8.85
N LYS A 153 -8.50 5.23 9.83
CA LYS A 153 -9.54 6.26 9.76
C LYS A 153 -9.02 7.67 10.07
N ASP A 154 -7.88 7.76 10.74
CA ASP A 154 -7.25 8.99 11.18
C ASP A 154 -5.73 8.80 11.37
N GLY A 155 -5.04 9.91 11.59
CA GLY A 155 -3.60 9.98 11.84
C GLY A 155 -3.12 9.09 12.98
N ARG A 156 -3.80 9.15 14.12
CA ARG A 156 -3.42 8.41 15.31
C ARG A 156 -3.49 6.90 15.06
N VAL A 157 -4.54 6.41 14.41
CA VAL A 157 -4.67 4.99 14.04
C VAL A 157 -3.59 4.60 13.04
N ALA A 158 -3.25 5.47 12.08
CA ALA A 158 -2.19 5.22 11.10
C ALA A 158 -0.84 5.03 11.78
N ILE A 159 -0.47 5.97 12.65
CA ILE A 159 0.77 5.93 13.43
C ILE A 159 0.79 4.73 14.37
N SER A 160 -0.32 4.45 15.07
CA SER A 160 -0.42 3.29 15.96
C SER A 160 -0.19 1.97 15.23
N LYS A 161 -0.79 1.80 14.03
CA LYS A 161 -0.53 0.63 13.19
C LYS A 161 0.93 0.55 12.73
N ALA A 162 1.53 1.68 12.38
CA ALA A 162 2.93 1.72 11.97
C ALA A 162 3.89 1.38 13.12
N LEU A 163 3.64 1.88 14.34
CA LEU A 163 4.39 1.53 15.54
C LEU A 163 4.27 0.04 15.87
N MET A 164 3.07 -0.54 15.76
CA MET A 164 2.87 -1.98 15.96
C MET A 164 3.67 -2.80 14.95
N ARG A 165 3.69 -2.41 13.67
CA ARG A 165 4.51 -3.09 12.65
C ARG A 165 6.00 -3.04 12.98
N SER A 166 6.48 -1.88 13.42
CA SER A 166 7.88 -1.73 13.84
C SER A 166 8.22 -2.61 15.04
N ALA A 167 7.34 -2.65 16.05
CA ALA A 167 7.50 -3.52 17.20
C ALA A 167 7.43 -5.02 16.84
N THR A 168 6.57 -5.42 15.90
CA THR A 168 6.50 -6.79 15.39
C THR A 168 7.80 -7.18 14.70
N PHE A 169 8.32 -6.34 13.80
CA PHE A 169 9.60 -6.61 13.15
C PHE A 169 10.72 -6.86 14.17
N ILE A 170 10.85 -5.97 15.17
CA ILE A 170 11.87 -6.08 16.21
C ILE A 170 11.69 -7.37 17.04
N LYS A 171 10.44 -7.76 17.30
CA LYS A 171 10.15 -9.04 17.95
C LYS A 171 10.60 -10.22 17.09
N ASP A 172 10.32 -10.18 15.80
CA ASP A 172 10.63 -11.26 14.87
C ASP A 172 12.15 -11.42 14.75
N THR A 173 12.90 -10.32 14.58
CA THR A 173 14.37 -10.33 14.63
C THR A 173 14.89 -10.86 15.99
N SER A 174 14.31 -10.44 17.11
CA SER A 174 14.69 -10.98 18.42
C SER A 174 14.42 -12.48 18.56
N THR A 175 13.38 -12.99 17.89
CA THR A 175 13.02 -14.42 17.94
C THR A 175 13.99 -15.21 17.08
N GLU A 176 14.23 -14.75 15.85
CA GLU A 176 15.21 -15.32 14.92
C GLU A 176 16.60 -15.40 15.56
N LEU A 177 17.07 -14.31 16.18
CA LEU A 177 18.37 -14.29 16.85
C LEU A 177 18.45 -15.21 18.08
N SER A 178 17.33 -15.43 18.78
CA SER A 178 17.30 -16.35 19.93
C SER A 178 17.36 -17.82 19.52
N GLU A 179 16.93 -18.13 18.29
CA GLU A 179 16.96 -19.48 17.72
C GLU A 179 18.35 -19.83 17.11
N LEU A 180 19.28 -18.85 17.02
CA LEU A 180 20.65 -19.10 16.58
C LEU A 180 21.41 -20.01 17.55
N GLY A 181 22.00 -21.09 17.01
CA GLY A 181 22.71 -22.05 17.85
C GLY A 181 21.79 -23.04 18.58
N GLU A 182 20.48 -22.94 18.35
CA GLU A 182 19.50 -23.96 18.71
C GLU A 182 19.19 -24.74 17.43
N GLY A 183 20.22 -25.38 16.86
CA GLY A 183 20.03 -26.30 15.74
C GLY A 183 18.80 -27.16 16.01
N ALA A 184 17.82 -27.11 15.09
CA ALA A 184 16.67 -27.98 15.17
C ALA A 184 17.20 -29.37 15.52
N GLN A 185 16.75 -29.92 16.65
CA GLN A 185 16.95 -31.34 16.92
C GLN A 185 16.27 -32.06 15.77
N ASP A 186 17.03 -32.32 14.72
CA ASP A 186 16.62 -33.15 13.62
C ASP A 186 16.58 -34.56 14.18
N GLU A 187 15.42 -34.93 14.72
CA GLU A 187 15.14 -36.31 15.10
C GLU A 187 14.90 -37.21 13.85
N GLY A 188 15.42 -36.89 12.65
CA GLY A 188 15.18 -37.77 11.49
C GLY A 188 16.01 -37.61 10.22
N GLY A 189 16.87 -36.62 10.03
CA GLY A 189 17.62 -36.44 8.79
C GLY A 189 18.86 -37.34 8.70
N ASN A 190 18.85 -38.24 7.72
CA ASN A 190 20.00 -39.06 7.37
C ASN A 190 21.16 -38.16 6.87
N PRO A 191 22.36 -38.20 7.48
CA PRO A 191 23.45 -37.25 7.23
C PRO A 191 24.17 -37.39 5.86
N GLU A 192 23.56 -38.05 4.88
CA GLU A 192 24.20 -38.37 3.60
C GLU A 192 23.68 -37.59 2.38
N ASN A 193 22.81 -36.61 2.56
CA ASN A 193 22.45 -35.66 1.49
C ASN A 193 22.25 -34.26 2.06
N PRO A 194 23.29 -33.40 2.08
CA PRO A 194 23.06 -31.98 2.21
C PRO A 194 22.34 -31.54 0.94
N ASP A 195 21.05 -31.20 1.03
CA ASP A 195 20.39 -30.44 -0.02
C ASP A 195 21.18 -29.13 -0.16
N GLU A 196 21.82 -28.92 -1.31
CA GLU A 196 22.62 -27.72 -1.62
C GLU A 196 21.79 -26.41 -1.58
N ASP A 197 20.49 -26.50 -1.33
CA ASP A 197 19.53 -25.39 -1.17
C ASP A 197 19.17 -25.09 0.30
N ASP A 198 19.74 -25.79 1.30
CA ASP A 198 19.53 -25.40 2.71
C ASP A 198 20.41 -24.19 3.07
N LEU A 199 19.86 -22.99 2.84
CA LEU A 199 20.46 -21.70 3.24
C LEU A 199 20.44 -21.45 4.76
N ARG A 200 20.25 -22.50 5.58
CA ARG A 200 20.26 -22.41 7.04
C ARG A 200 21.68 -22.55 7.54
N PHE A 201 22.14 -21.55 8.29
CA PHE A 201 23.41 -21.66 9.01
C PHE A 201 23.24 -22.64 10.18
N HIS A 202 24.07 -23.67 10.20
CA HIS A 202 24.18 -24.59 11.31
C HIS A 202 25.19 -24.08 12.33
N ASP A 203 25.13 -24.58 13.57
CA ASP A 203 26.07 -24.25 14.64
C ASP A 203 27.54 -24.44 14.22
N GLU A 204 27.80 -25.35 13.28
CA GLU A 204 29.13 -25.66 12.73
C GLU A 204 29.69 -24.57 11.81
N ASP A 205 28.83 -23.67 11.29
CA ASP A 205 29.21 -22.57 10.42
C ASP A 205 29.78 -21.37 11.19
N PHE A 206 29.63 -21.37 12.53
CA PHE A 206 30.13 -20.31 13.40
C PHE A 206 31.38 -20.76 14.15
N THR A 207 32.38 -19.90 14.22
CA THR A 207 33.45 -20.05 15.23
C THR A 207 32.89 -19.81 16.64
N ALA A 208 33.61 -20.30 17.66
CA ALA A 208 33.22 -20.08 19.05
C ALA A 208 33.12 -18.58 19.42
N GLU A 209 33.93 -17.73 18.77
CA GLU A 209 33.87 -16.29 18.96
C GLU A 209 32.65 -15.68 18.25
N GLU A 210 32.37 -16.10 17.01
CA GLU A 210 31.18 -15.66 16.27
C GLU A 210 29.87 -16.07 16.97
N MET A 211 29.81 -17.28 17.54
CA MET A 211 28.67 -17.70 18.38
C MET A 211 28.54 -16.85 19.64
N ARG A 212 29.66 -16.42 20.24
CA ARG A 212 29.64 -15.56 21.43
C ARG A 212 29.08 -14.18 21.08
N VAL A 213 29.47 -13.62 19.93
CA VAL A 213 28.93 -12.37 19.40
C VAL A 213 27.45 -12.52 19.08
N ALA A 214 27.05 -13.61 18.41
CA ALA A 214 25.67 -13.88 18.05
C ALA A 214 24.73 -13.92 19.26
N ARG A 215 25.13 -14.62 20.32
CA ARG A 215 24.38 -14.65 21.59
C ARG A 215 24.25 -13.27 22.24
N ALA A 216 25.31 -12.46 22.22
CA ALA A 216 25.25 -11.09 22.75
C ALA A 216 24.30 -10.20 21.92
N CYS A 217 24.28 -10.34 20.60
CA CYS A 217 23.33 -9.68 19.71
C CYS A 217 21.89 -10.12 19.99
N ALA A 218 21.65 -11.41 20.26
CA ALA A 218 20.34 -11.94 20.63
C ALA A 218 19.82 -11.34 21.95
N GLU A 219 20.68 -11.26 22.98
CA GLU A 219 20.34 -10.59 24.25
C GLU A 219 20.00 -9.11 24.04
N PHE A 220 20.79 -8.41 23.22
CA PHE A 220 20.54 -7.02 22.85
C PHE A 220 19.21 -6.85 22.11
N ALA A 221 18.89 -7.70 21.14
CA ALA A 221 17.64 -7.66 20.40
C ALA A 221 16.43 -7.93 21.30
N SER A 222 16.55 -8.87 22.25
CA SER A 222 15.52 -9.15 23.25
C SER A 222 15.26 -7.95 24.17
N ALA A 223 16.32 -7.33 24.70
CA ALA A 223 16.21 -6.12 25.51
C ALA A 223 15.59 -4.96 24.70
N SER A 224 15.94 -4.86 23.43
CA SER A 224 15.44 -3.85 22.51
C SER A 224 13.95 -4.02 22.21
N PHE A 225 13.49 -5.26 22.02
CA PHE A 225 12.06 -5.54 21.90
C PHE A 225 11.30 -5.11 23.16
N GLU A 226 11.79 -5.45 24.36
CA GLU A 226 11.15 -5.05 25.61
C GLU A 226 11.11 -3.53 25.79
N PHE A 227 12.15 -2.82 25.37
CA PHE A 227 12.19 -1.35 25.36
C PHE A 227 11.12 -0.77 24.43
N VAL A 228 11.09 -1.19 23.18
CA VAL A 228 10.10 -0.71 22.18
C VAL A 228 8.69 -1.05 22.61
N ARG A 229 8.45 -2.26 23.12
CA ARG A 229 7.14 -2.69 23.64
C ARG A 229 6.64 -1.76 24.74
N LYS A 230 7.53 -1.32 25.66
CA LYS A 230 7.18 -0.39 26.75
C LYS A 230 6.86 1.03 26.26
N ILE A 231 7.38 1.46 25.12
CA ILE A 231 7.08 2.77 24.50
C ILE A 231 5.82 2.71 23.64
N VAL A 232 5.71 1.70 22.78
CA VAL A 232 4.60 1.54 21.82
C VAL A 232 3.28 1.29 22.55
N ALA A 233 3.29 0.46 23.60
CA ALA A 233 2.07 0.07 24.29
C ALA A 233 1.27 1.26 24.87
N PRO A 234 1.88 2.22 25.61
CA PRO A 234 1.22 3.43 26.05
C PRO A 234 0.70 4.31 24.91
N ILE A 235 1.43 4.41 23.79
CA ILE A 235 1.01 5.23 22.65
C ILE A 235 -0.24 4.64 21.99
N VAL A 236 -0.22 3.34 21.72
CA VAL A 236 -1.34 2.64 21.06
C VAL A 236 -2.59 2.61 21.94
N ARG A 237 -2.43 2.45 23.26
CA ARG A 237 -3.54 2.42 24.23
C ARG A 237 -4.00 3.78 24.72
N GLY A 238 -3.14 4.79 24.64
CA GLY A 238 -3.38 6.12 25.21
C GLY A 238 -4.25 7.00 24.31
N SER A 239 -4.75 8.10 24.85
CA SER A 239 -5.58 9.07 24.12
C SER A 239 -4.79 10.28 23.61
N ALA A 240 -3.48 10.13 23.38
CA ALA A 240 -2.64 11.24 22.92
C ALA A 240 -3.15 11.78 21.59
N SER A 241 -3.32 13.11 21.53
CA SER A 241 -3.87 13.83 20.38
C SER A 241 -2.84 14.64 19.61
N ASP A 242 -1.62 14.77 20.13
CA ASP A 242 -0.51 15.47 19.45
C ASP A 242 0.07 14.58 18.36
N VAL A 243 -0.46 14.73 17.14
CA VAL A 243 -0.04 13.96 15.96
C VAL A 243 1.45 14.14 15.65
N ASP A 244 1.99 15.36 15.80
CA ASP A 244 3.40 15.63 15.50
C ASP A 244 4.34 14.93 16.48
N ALA A 245 3.98 14.91 17.76
CA ALA A 245 4.75 14.14 18.75
C ALA A 245 4.71 12.64 18.46
N LEU A 246 3.56 12.11 18.03
CA LEU A 246 3.40 10.71 17.65
C LEU A 246 4.20 10.36 16.39
N GLU A 247 4.24 11.23 15.38
CA GLU A 247 5.07 11.06 14.19
C GLU A 247 6.57 11.04 14.55
N ARG A 248 7.03 11.94 15.43
CA ARG A 248 8.43 11.93 15.91
C ARG A 248 8.79 10.65 16.66
N ALA A 249 7.85 10.12 17.44
CA ALA A 249 8.04 8.84 18.13
C ALA A 249 8.12 7.67 17.14
N LEU A 250 7.27 7.68 16.10
CA LEU A 250 7.32 6.70 15.02
C LEU A 250 8.62 6.76 14.23
N ASP A 251 9.09 7.96 13.86
CA ASP A 251 10.36 8.13 13.14
C ASP A 251 11.53 7.58 13.96
N SER A 252 11.57 7.88 15.26
CA SER A 252 12.59 7.37 16.16
C SER A 252 12.54 5.84 16.27
N SER A 253 11.33 5.27 16.34
CA SER A 253 11.12 3.82 16.39
C SER A 253 11.60 3.14 15.11
N LYS A 254 11.30 3.72 13.93
CA LYS A 254 11.78 3.22 12.64
C LYS A 254 13.30 3.28 12.51
N LYS A 255 13.95 4.36 12.96
CA LYS A 255 15.41 4.45 12.96
C LYS A 255 16.04 3.37 13.85
N PHE A 256 15.45 3.16 15.02
CA PHE A 256 15.90 2.11 15.93
C PHE A 256 15.69 0.70 15.35
N GLN A 257 14.59 0.48 14.64
CA GLN A 257 14.35 -0.75 13.89
C GLN A 257 15.45 -1.03 12.86
N VAL A 258 15.85 -0.03 12.06
CA VAL A 258 16.94 -0.19 11.08
C VAL A 258 18.26 -0.59 11.75
N CYS A 259 18.60 0.03 12.89
CA CYS A 259 19.79 -0.37 13.63
C CYS A 259 19.75 -1.83 14.11
N LEU A 260 18.56 -2.37 14.42
CA LEU A 260 18.43 -3.78 14.77
C LEU A 260 18.46 -4.71 13.57
N GLU A 261 17.97 -4.26 12.42
CA GLU A 261 18.11 -4.98 11.16
C GLU A 261 19.60 -5.13 10.79
N ASP A 262 20.39 -4.07 10.94
CA ASP A 262 21.84 -4.11 10.72
C ASP A 262 22.53 -5.10 11.68
N VAL A 263 22.13 -5.12 12.96
CA VAL A 263 22.63 -6.09 13.95
C VAL A 263 22.21 -7.51 13.59
N GLY A 264 20.96 -7.71 13.16
CA GLY A 264 20.44 -9.01 12.74
C GLY A 264 21.16 -9.55 11.52
N ALA A 265 21.42 -8.71 10.52
CA ALA A 265 22.15 -9.10 9.32
C ALA A 265 23.64 -9.39 9.61
N GLY A 266 24.28 -8.59 10.47
CA GLY A 266 25.69 -8.75 10.84
C GLY A 266 25.99 -9.90 11.79
N VAL A 267 24.97 -10.63 12.25
CA VAL A 267 25.13 -11.77 13.14
C VAL A 267 25.59 -13.04 12.40
N TYR A 268 25.35 -13.12 11.10
CA TYR A 268 25.58 -14.32 10.32
C TYR A 268 27.04 -14.37 9.80
N PRO A 269 27.68 -15.55 9.75
CA PRO A 269 29.05 -15.67 9.28
C PRO A 269 29.21 -15.34 7.78
N PRO A 270 30.41 -14.90 7.35
CA PRO A 270 31.52 -14.47 8.21
C PRO A 270 31.19 -13.13 8.90
N GLN A 271 31.44 -13.05 10.21
CA GLN A 271 31.30 -11.78 10.93
C GLN A 271 32.57 -10.93 10.76
N ASP A 272 32.41 -9.63 10.51
CA ASP A 272 33.50 -8.65 10.35
C ASP A 272 34.17 -8.22 11.68
#